data_AF-A0A9E0HMQ0-F1
#
_entry.id   AF-A0A9E0HMQ0-F1
#
_cell.length_a   1.000
_cell.length_b   1.000
_cell.length_c   1.000
_cell.angle_alpha   90.00
_cell.angle_beta   90.00
_cell.angle_gamma   90.00
#
_symmetry.space_group_name_H-M   'P 1'
#
loop_
_entity.id
_entity.type
_entity.pdbx_description
1 polymer ?
#
loop_
_entity_poly.entity_id
_entity_poly.type
_entity_poly.pdbx_seq_one_letter_code
_entity_poly.pdbx_strand_id
1 'polypeptide(L)'
;MNQLLCLLVPALLAGCSTPSGTPENAPPAKDDPAMEPLAGAKHFQRWELPNLDDNVRHDTLLVYTTHAVGNGTFLMAARNVEDTREGLRLFLYRPRPDSSAEVLAVSKPAYDSDVMLPTFFTTGDTSDGLVVLANYGSWDSWGQNAFVLKDRQFKDLGWLDVAERVWENRLDSVQQRRLNIAPKTIVTGKNGQFEFTFATDSVQLYDDLEGGIEVMLPSIRVRYRFTGLDMRLLVDGHARIPKEGL
;
A
#
# COMPACT_ATOMS: atom_id res chain seq x y z
N MET A 1 -45.80 67.79 -5.12
CA MET A 1 -46.21 66.56 -4.42
C MET A 1 -45.10 65.52 -4.57
N ASN A 2 -44.47 65.21 -3.43
CA ASN A 2 -43.69 64.02 -3.03
C ASN A 2 -42.60 63.50 -3.97
N GLN A 3 -41.34 63.93 -3.84
CA GLN A 3 -40.30 63.53 -2.85
C GLN A 3 -39.87 62.05 -2.90
N LEU A 4 -38.65 61.89 -3.43
CA LEU A 4 -37.74 60.74 -3.40
C LEU A 4 -37.53 60.22 -1.97
N LEU A 5 -37.55 58.90 -1.79
CA LEU A 5 -36.97 58.24 -0.61
C LEU A 5 -36.00 57.14 -1.09
N CYS A 6 -34.71 57.45 -1.05
CA CYS A 6 -33.62 56.48 -1.16
C CYS A 6 -33.55 55.68 0.14
N LEU A 7 -33.78 54.37 0.08
CA LEU A 7 -33.50 53.44 1.16
C LEU A 7 -32.02 53.05 1.12
N LEU A 8 -31.24 53.60 2.07
CA LEU A 8 -29.92 53.08 2.45
C LEU A 8 -30.10 51.74 3.19
N VAL A 9 -29.49 50.68 2.67
CA VAL A 9 -29.31 49.42 3.40
C VAL A 9 -27.91 49.46 4.03
N PRO A 10 -27.78 49.36 5.37
CA PRO A 10 -26.48 49.20 6.00
C PRO A 10 -26.00 47.75 5.86
N ALA A 11 -24.76 47.59 5.39
CA ALA A 11 -24.02 46.34 5.42
C ALA A 11 -23.65 46.00 6.87
N LEU A 12 -24.18 44.88 7.38
CA LEU A 12 -23.72 44.27 8.63
C LEU A 12 -22.56 43.30 8.31
N LEU A 13 -21.34 43.78 8.54
CA LEU A 13 -20.15 42.94 8.71
C LEU A 13 -20.22 42.27 10.08
N ALA A 14 -20.62 40.99 10.14
CA ALA A 14 -20.47 40.17 11.32
C ALA A 14 -19.11 39.46 11.27
N GLY A 15 -18.36 39.63 12.36
CA GLY A 15 -16.92 39.37 12.45
C GLY A 15 -16.51 37.91 12.46
N CYS A 16 -15.23 37.74 12.10
CA CYS A 16 -14.44 36.54 12.33
C CYS A 16 -14.35 36.25 13.83
N SER A 17 -14.88 35.11 14.28
CA SER A 17 -14.49 34.49 15.55
C SER A 17 -13.48 33.40 15.25
N THR A 18 -12.20 33.71 15.40
CA THR A 18 -11.10 32.75 15.51
C THR A 18 -11.20 32.03 16.86
N PRO A 19 -11.26 30.70 16.93
CA PRO A 19 -10.89 30.00 18.15
C PRO A 19 -9.36 29.92 18.21
N SER A 20 -8.74 30.88 18.91
CA SER A 20 -7.37 30.75 19.40
C SER A 20 -7.37 29.81 20.61
N GLY A 21 -7.44 28.51 20.34
CA GLY A 21 -7.11 27.48 21.32
C GLY A 21 -5.61 27.20 21.22
N THR A 22 -4.82 27.77 22.13
CA THR A 22 -3.43 27.38 22.34
C THR A 22 -3.42 25.92 22.79
N PRO A 23 -2.73 24.98 22.12
CA PRO A 23 -2.47 23.67 22.68
C PRO A 23 -1.32 23.82 23.69
N GLU A 24 -1.65 24.28 24.89
CA GLU A 24 -0.72 24.25 26.02
C GLU A 24 -0.87 22.89 26.72
N ASN A 25 0.23 22.13 26.75
CA ASN A 25 0.41 20.80 27.35
C ASN A 25 0.12 19.57 26.48
N ALA A 26 0.66 19.52 25.26
CA ALA A 26 1.12 18.23 24.75
C ALA A 26 2.48 17.90 25.43
N PRO A 27 2.67 16.71 26.02
CA PRO A 27 4.00 16.30 26.47
C PRO A 27 4.97 16.37 25.28
N PRO A 28 6.23 16.78 25.49
CA PRO A 28 7.21 16.79 24.41
C PRO A 28 7.25 15.40 23.78
N ALA A 29 7.02 15.35 22.47
CA ALA A 29 7.21 14.14 21.70
C ALA A 29 8.58 13.58 22.08
N LYS A 30 8.62 12.32 22.49
CA LYS A 30 9.88 11.63 22.75
C LYS A 30 10.63 11.71 21.42
N ASP A 31 11.76 12.41 21.39
CA ASP A 31 12.60 12.54 20.20
C ASP A 31 13.13 11.16 19.83
N ASP A 32 12.31 10.37 19.13
CA ASP A 32 12.78 9.15 18.50
C ASP A 32 13.80 9.57 17.44
N PRO A 33 15.04 9.08 17.52
CA PRO A 33 16.08 9.49 16.60
C PRO A 33 15.63 9.19 15.17
N ALA A 34 15.74 10.20 14.30
CA ALA A 34 15.42 10.07 12.90
C ALA A 34 16.11 8.83 12.32
N MET A 35 15.36 7.97 11.65
CA MET A 35 15.90 6.68 11.24
C MET A 35 16.79 6.83 10.01
N GLU A 36 18.10 6.70 10.22
CA GLU A 36 19.11 6.80 9.15
C GLU A 36 18.81 5.85 7.98
N PRO A 37 19.13 6.23 6.72
CA PRO A 37 18.99 5.35 5.57
C PRO A 37 19.72 4.01 5.76
N LEU A 38 19.23 2.94 5.12
CA LEU A 38 19.89 1.63 5.16
C LEU A 38 21.21 1.68 4.36
N ALA A 39 22.31 2.05 5.02
CA ALA A 39 23.62 2.18 4.36
C ALA A 39 24.05 0.89 3.67
N GLY A 40 24.37 0.95 2.37
CA GLY A 40 24.74 -0.20 1.55
C GLY A 40 23.58 -1.16 1.24
N ALA A 41 22.34 -0.68 1.30
CA ALA A 41 21.19 -1.44 0.85
C ALA A 41 21.25 -1.72 -0.65
N LYS A 42 20.76 -2.90 -1.04
CA LYS A 42 20.56 -3.27 -2.43
C LYS A 42 19.24 -2.66 -2.92
N HIS A 43 19.22 -2.20 -4.17
CA HIS A 43 18.00 -1.79 -4.83
C HIS A 43 17.31 -3.01 -5.45
N PHE A 44 16.04 -3.23 -5.10
CA PHE A 44 15.20 -4.24 -5.73
C PHE A 44 14.48 -3.57 -6.91
N GLN A 45 14.83 -3.97 -8.12
CA GLN A 45 14.24 -3.46 -9.35
C GLN A 45 12.88 -4.11 -9.58
N ARG A 46 11.91 -3.32 -10.06
CA ARG A 46 10.61 -3.84 -10.45
C ARG A 46 10.80 -4.90 -11.55
N TRP A 47 10.23 -6.07 -11.32
CA TRP A 47 10.27 -7.18 -12.26
C TRP A 47 8.92 -7.31 -12.96
N GLU A 48 8.87 -6.86 -14.21
CA GLU A 48 7.68 -7.00 -15.04
C GLU A 48 7.46 -8.45 -15.42
N LEU A 49 6.55 -9.11 -14.70
CA LEU A 49 6.10 -10.46 -15.02
C LEU A 49 4.75 -10.37 -15.72
N PRO A 50 4.61 -10.94 -16.93
CA PRO A 50 3.32 -10.95 -17.62
C PRO A 50 2.29 -11.72 -16.78
N ASN A 51 1.05 -11.27 -16.83
CA ASN A 51 -0.07 -12.09 -16.37
C ASN A 51 -0.33 -13.18 -17.42
N LEU A 52 -0.40 -14.42 -16.97
CA LEU A 52 -0.59 -15.58 -17.81
C LEU A 52 -2.02 -16.10 -17.67
N ASP A 53 -2.49 -16.77 -18.71
CA ASP A 53 -3.70 -17.58 -18.61
C ASP A 53 -3.51 -18.70 -17.59
N ASP A 54 -4.62 -19.17 -17.03
CA ASP A 54 -4.64 -20.30 -16.10
C ASP A 54 -3.99 -21.53 -16.72
N ASN A 55 -2.97 -22.06 -16.04
CA ASN A 55 -2.15 -23.18 -16.51
C ASN A 55 -2.30 -24.44 -15.66
N VAL A 56 -3.24 -24.45 -14.72
CA VAL A 56 -3.57 -25.57 -13.85
C VAL A 56 -5.08 -25.78 -13.83
N ARG A 57 -5.50 -27.03 -13.75
CA ARG A 57 -6.91 -27.36 -13.60
C ARG A 57 -7.32 -27.08 -12.15
N HIS A 58 -8.36 -26.29 -11.99
CA HIS A 58 -9.00 -26.02 -10.71
C HIS A 58 -10.52 -25.99 -10.91
N ASP A 59 -11.25 -26.38 -9.87
CA ASP A 59 -12.71 -26.37 -9.77
C ASP A 59 -13.21 -25.55 -8.57
N THR A 60 -12.28 -25.18 -7.70
CA THR A 60 -12.52 -24.62 -6.37
C THR A 60 -11.83 -23.27 -6.18
N LEU A 61 -11.12 -22.75 -7.18
CA LEU A 61 -10.42 -21.46 -7.10
C LEU A 61 -11.02 -20.43 -8.05
N LEU A 62 -11.07 -19.19 -7.58
CA LEU A 62 -11.23 -18.00 -8.40
C LEU A 62 -9.86 -17.35 -8.52
N VAL A 63 -9.26 -17.46 -9.71
CA VAL A 63 -7.92 -16.95 -10.02
C VAL A 63 -8.03 -15.52 -10.55
N TYR A 64 -7.20 -14.62 -10.03
CA TYR A 64 -7.13 -13.23 -10.47
C TYR A 64 -5.93 -12.97 -11.36
N THR A 65 -4.76 -13.47 -10.95
CA THR A 65 -3.50 -13.32 -11.69
C THR A 65 -2.62 -14.54 -11.52
N THR A 66 -1.85 -14.85 -12.55
CA THR A 66 -0.83 -15.90 -12.57
C THR A 66 0.44 -15.37 -13.22
N HIS A 67 1.57 -15.51 -12.54
CA HIS A 67 2.86 -15.02 -13.01
C HIS A 67 3.94 -16.11 -12.94
N ALA A 68 4.74 -16.26 -14.00
CA ALA A 68 5.90 -17.15 -13.97
C ALA A 68 7.06 -16.48 -13.23
N VAL A 69 7.48 -17.05 -12.10
CA VAL A 69 8.56 -16.50 -11.25
C VAL A 69 9.91 -17.20 -11.45
N GLY A 70 10.00 -18.09 -12.46
CA GLY A 70 11.21 -18.81 -12.85
C GLY A 70 11.27 -20.25 -12.34
N ASN A 71 12.23 -21.04 -12.84
CA ASN A 71 12.48 -22.43 -12.45
C ASN A 71 11.25 -23.36 -12.51
N GLY A 72 10.35 -23.11 -13.46
CA GLY A 72 9.08 -23.84 -13.60
C GLY A 72 8.09 -23.61 -12.45
N THR A 73 8.26 -22.54 -11.69
CA THR A 73 7.35 -22.15 -10.61
C THR A 73 6.57 -20.89 -10.96
N PHE A 74 5.37 -20.81 -10.41
CA PHE A 74 4.39 -19.79 -10.70
C PHE A 74 3.83 -19.23 -9.41
N LEU A 75 3.49 -17.95 -9.43
CA LEU A 75 2.84 -17.26 -8.34
C LEU A 75 1.45 -16.83 -8.79
N MET A 76 0.43 -17.25 -8.03
CA MET A 76 -0.98 -17.02 -8.34
C MET A 76 -1.66 -16.29 -7.20
N ALA A 77 -2.45 -15.26 -7.51
CA ALA A 77 -3.39 -14.67 -6.57
C ALA A 77 -4.77 -15.31 -6.79
N ALA A 78 -5.28 -16.04 -5.80
CA ALA A 78 -6.55 -16.75 -5.90
C ALA A 78 -7.30 -16.81 -4.56
N ARG A 79 -8.62 -16.99 -4.63
CA ARG A 79 -9.48 -17.30 -3.48
C ARG A 79 -10.25 -18.59 -3.72
N ASN A 80 -10.73 -19.23 -2.66
CA ASN A 80 -11.66 -20.35 -2.81
C ASN A 80 -13.01 -19.86 -3.38
N VAL A 81 -13.66 -20.68 -4.20
CA VAL A 81 -15.02 -20.45 -4.72
C VAL A 81 -16.03 -20.48 -3.59
N GLU A 82 -15.88 -21.43 -2.67
CA GLU A 82 -16.63 -21.45 -1.42
C GLU A 82 -16.03 -20.43 -0.46
N ASP A 83 -16.81 -19.38 -0.20
CA ASP A 83 -16.41 -18.25 0.65
C ASP A 83 -16.20 -18.74 2.09
N THR A 84 -14.94 -19.01 2.39
CA THR A 84 -14.48 -19.21 3.76
C THR A 84 -13.78 -17.92 4.15
N ARG A 85 -13.99 -17.49 5.40
CA ARG A 85 -13.42 -16.25 5.97
C ARG A 85 -11.90 -16.13 5.82
N GLU A 86 -11.23 -17.23 5.47
CA GLU A 86 -9.83 -17.31 5.07
C GLU A 86 -9.67 -17.09 3.56
N GLY A 87 -9.81 -15.82 3.16
CA GLY A 87 -9.94 -15.37 1.78
C GLY A 87 -8.68 -15.42 0.89
N LEU A 88 -8.64 -14.48 -0.05
CA LEU A 88 -7.68 -14.32 -1.14
C LEU A 88 -6.21 -14.41 -0.69
N ARG A 89 -5.39 -15.21 -1.39
CA ARG A 89 -3.98 -15.52 -1.02
C ARG A 89 -3.07 -15.52 -2.24
N LEU A 90 -1.77 -15.38 -1.98
CA LEU A 90 -0.71 -15.73 -2.92
C LEU A 90 -0.31 -17.19 -2.74
N PHE A 91 -0.27 -17.92 -3.85
CA PHE A 91 0.19 -19.31 -3.91
C PHE A 91 1.44 -19.37 -4.78
N LEU A 92 2.54 -19.89 -4.23
CA LEU A 92 3.66 -20.37 -5.04
C LEU A 92 3.41 -21.83 -5.35
N TYR A 93 3.41 -22.21 -6.63
CA TYR A 93 3.18 -23.59 -7.03
C TYR A 93 4.05 -24.00 -8.23
N ARG A 94 4.07 -25.31 -8.47
CA ARG A 94 4.64 -25.93 -9.66
C ARG A 94 3.57 -26.78 -10.36
N PRO A 95 3.24 -26.54 -11.64
CA PRO A 95 2.33 -27.40 -12.38
C PRO A 95 2.94 -28.78 -12.62
N ARG A 96 2.08 -29.80 -12.66
CA ARG A 96 2.44 -31.19 -12.96
C ARG A 96 1.92 -31.61 -14.34
N PRO A 97 2.48 -32.66 -14.97
CA PRO A 97 2.07 -33.11 -16.30
C PRO A 97 0.59 -33.52 -16.40
N ASP A 98 -0.04 -33.88 -15.29
CA ASP A 98 -1.47 -34.22 -15.20
C ASP A 98 -2.38 -32.99 -15.03
N SER A 99 -1.84 -31.78 -15.22
CA SER A 99 -2.51 -30.48 -15.02
C SER A 99 -2.89 -30.17 -13.57
N SER A 100 -2.43 -30.97 -12.59
CA SER A 100 -2.51 -30.61 -11.17
C SER A 100 -1.37 -29.67 -10.77
N ALA A 101 -1.37 -29.19 -9.52
CA ALA A 101 -0.36 -28.31 -8.98
C ALA A 101 0.24 -28.88 -7.69
N GLU A 102 1.57 -28.79 -7.55
CA GLU A 102 2.25 -28.89 -6.26
C GLU A 102 2.30 -27.49 -5.64
N VAL A 103 1.55 -27.26 -4.56
CA VAL A 103 1.64 -26.01 -3.79
C VAL A 103 2.92 -26.04 -2.96
N LEU A 104 3.79 -25.07 -3.19
CA LEU A 104 5.09 -24.94 -2.54
C LEU A 104 5.04 -23.99 -1.34
N ALA A 105 4.25 -22.92 -1.43
CA ALA A 105 4.09 -21.92 -0.39
C ALA A 105 2.74 -21.21 -0.50
N VAL A 106 2.23 -20.71 0.62
CA VAL A 106 0.99 -19.92 0.67
C VAL A 106 1.23 -18.71 1.58
N SER A 107 0.77 -17.53 1.16
CA SER A 107 0.81 -16.33 2.00
C SER A 107 -0.25 -16.37 3.11
N LYS A 108 -0.15 -15.44 4.06
CA LYS A 108 -1.32 -15.08 4.90
C LYS A 108 -2.49 -14.62 4.00
N PRO A 109 -3.74 -14.78 4.45
CA PRO A 109 -4.91 -14.30 3.69
C PRO A 109 -4.98 -12.77 3.64
N ALA A 110 -5.64 -12.25 2.61
CA ALA A 110 -5.93 -10.83 2.41
C ALA A 110 -7.26 -10.39 3.04
N TYR A 111 -7.62 -11.01 4.17
CA TYR A 111 -8.86 -10.72 4.91
C TYR A 111 -10.10 -10.69 3.99
N ASP A 112 -10.87 -9.59 4.03
CA ASP A 112 -12.09 -9.33 3.28
C ASP A 112 -11.85 -8.72 1.88
N SER A 113 -10.61 -8.74 1.40
CA SER A 113 -10.28 -8.19 0.08
C SER A 113 -10.79 -9.10 -1.05
N ASP A 114 -11.52 -8.48 -1.98
CA ASP A 114 -12.05 -9.17 -3.16
C ASP A 114 -11.04 -9.33 -4.29
N VAL A 115 -10.02 -8.47 -4.37
CA VAL A 115 -9.05 -8.45 -5.47
C VAL A 115 -7.65 -8.18 -4.94
N MET A 116 -6.67 -8.89 -5.49
CA MET A 116 -5.26 -8.80 -5.13
C MET A 116 -4.44 -8.76 -6.40
N LEU A 117 -3.66 -7.68 -6.56
CA LEU A 117 -2.83 -7.42 -7.73
C LEU A 117 -1.36 -7.31 -7.29
N PRO A 118 -0.56 -8.38 -7.44
CA PRO A 118 0.83 -8.37 -7.01
C PRO A 118 1.72 -7.55 -7.96
N THR A 119 2.71 -6.87 -7.39
CA THR A 119 3.83 -6.26 -8.10
C THR A 119 5.14 -6.80 -7.54
N PHE A 120 6.09 -7.15 -8.40
CA PHE A 120 7.27 -7.93 -8.05
C PHE A 120 8.54 -7.08 -8.09
N PHE A 121 9.47 -7.31 -7.17
CA PHE A 121 10.77 -6.63 -7.14
C PHE A 121 11.90 -7.61 -6.80
N THR A 122 13.00 -7.51 -7.53
CA THR A 122 14.16 -8.42 -7.42
C THR A 122 15.47 -7.68 -7.57
N THR A 123 16.53 -8.17 -6.95
CA THR A 123 17.91 -7.72 -7.24
C THR A 123 18.53 -8.45 -8.43
N GLY A 124 17.84 -9.47 -8.96
CA GLY A 124 18.38 -10.42 -9.93
C GLY A 124 19.16 -11.59 -9.29
N ASP A 125 19.53 -11.47 -8.01
CA ASP A 125 20.12 -12.54 -7.22
C ASP A 125 19.02 -13.27 -6.44
N THR A 126 18.81 -14.55 -6.77
CA THR A 126 17.78 -15.37 -6.14
C THR A 126 17.99 -15.57 -4.63
N SER A 127 19.22 -15.38 -4.14
CA SER A 127 19.53 -15.48 -2.70
C SER A 127 18.97 -14.31 -1.88
N ASP A 128 18.67 -13.18 -2.51
CA ASP A 128 18.00 -12.04 -1.85
C ASP A 128 16.48 -12.25 -1.71
N GLY A 129 15.92 -13.16 -2.50
CA GLY A 129 14.48 -13.41 -2.58
C GLY A 129 13.74 -12.42 -3.48
N LEU A 130 12.43 -12.62 -3.59
CA LEU A 130 11.52 -11.80 -4.36
C LEU A 130 10.64 -10.97 -3.41
N VAL A 131 10.68 -9.65 -3.52
CA VAL A 131 9.73 -8.80 -2.79
C VAL A 131 8.44 -8.70 -3.60
N VAL A 132 7.30 -8.89 -2.95
CA VAL A 132 5.97 -8.80 -3.56
C VAL A 132 5.16 -7.74 -2.81
N LEU A 133 4.71 -6.71 -3.52
CA LEU A 133 3.69 -5.78 -3.03
C LEU A 133 2.33 -6.24 -3.56
N ALA A 134 1.51 -6.81 -2.69
CA ALA A 134 0.19 -7.29 -3.03
C ALA A 134 -0.82 -6.18 -2.77
N ASN A 135 -1.21 -5.45 -3.81
CA ASN A 135 -2.22 -4.40 -3.72
C ASN A 135 -3.60 -5.03 -3.55
N TYR A 136 -4.36 -4.55 -2.57
CA TYR A 136 -5.75 -4.97 -2.36
C TYR A 136 -6.70 -3.92 -2.92
N GLY A 137 -7.72 -4.40 -3.63
CA GLY A 137 -8.64 -3.56 -4.40
C GLY A 137 -8.39 -3.65 -5.91
N SER A 138 -9.45 -3.35 -6.66
CA SER A 138 -9.47 -3.42 -8.12
C SER A 138 -9.37 -2.03 -8.73
N TRP A 139 -10.47 -1.30 -8.69
CA TRP A 139 -10.61 0.02 -9.25
C TRP A 139 -9.95 1.06 -8.34
N ASP A 140 -10.24 1.00 -7.06
CA ASP A 140 -9.52 1.77 -6.06
C ASP A 140 -8.68 0.81 -5.22
N SER A 141 -7.43 1.21 -5.00
CA SER A 141 -6.56 0.61 -3.99
C SER A 141 -7.13 0.87 -2.61
N TRP A 142 -6.90 -0.07 -1.72
CA TRP A 142 -7.15 0.02 -0.28
C TRP A 142 -5.86 -0.13 0.53
N GLY A 143 -4.70 -0.04 -0.13
CA GLY A 143 -3.40 -0.33 0.45
C GLY A 143 -2.82 -1.65 -0.03
N GLN A 144 -1.67 -2.02 0.52
CA GLN A 144 -0.89 -3.16 0.05
C GLN A 144 -0.23 -3.91 1.18
N ASN A 145 -0.18 -5.24 1.08
CA ASN A 145 0.67 -6.02 1.97
C ASN A 145 2.01 -6.33 1.29
N ALA A 146 3.11 -6.11 2.01
CA ALA A 146 4.45 -6.46 1.53
C ALA A 146 4.84 -7.86 2.00
N PHE A 147 5.41 -8.64 1.08
CA PHE A 147 5.95 -9.96 1.35
C PHE A 147 7.37 -10.08 0.81
N VAL A 148 8.16 -10.97 1.42
CA VAL A 148 9.35 -11.56 0.80
C VAL A 148 9.07 -13.02 0.55
N LEU A 149 9.21 -13.46 -0.70
CA LEU A 149 9.24 -14.86 -1.09
C LEU A 149 10.70 -15.29 -1.23
N LYS A 150 11.16 -16.13 -0.30
CA LYS A 150 12.51 -16.68 -0.29
C LYS A 150 12.47 -18.12 0.21
N ASP A 151 13.30 -18.99 -0.37
CA ASP A 151 13.39 -20.40 0.02
C ASP A 151 12.03 -21.12 0.05
N ARG A 152 11.13 -20.75 -0.89
CA ARG A 152 9.74 -21.22 -1.00
C ARG A 152 8.91 -20.95 0.26
N GLN A 153 9.16 -19.83 0.93
CA GLN A 153 8.37 -19.36 2.05
C GLN A 153 8.02 -17.90 1.87
N PHE A 154 6.77 -17.55 2.17
CA PHE A 154 6.35 -16.16 2.29
C PHE A 154 6.64 -15.68 3.70
N LYS A 155 7.47 -14.65 3.82
CA LYS A 155 7.57 -13.82 5.02
C LYS A 155 6.71 -12.58 4.81
N ASP A 156 5.74 -12.39 5.68
CA ASP A 156 4.99 -11.14 5.77
C ASP A 156 5.90 -10.05 6.33
N LEU A 157 5.99 -8.92 5.61
CA LEU A 157 6.71 -7.75 6.07
C LEU A 157 5.78 -6.75 6.75
N GLY A 158 4.48 -6.79 6.44
CA GLY A 158 3.47 -5.90 6.99
C GLY A 158 2.76 -5.03 5.95
N TRP A 159 1.87 -4.18 6.45
CA TRP A 159 0.93 -3.37 5.68
C TRP A 159 1.51 -2.01 5.29
N LEU A 160 1.22 -1.59 4.06
CA LEU A 160 1.51 -0.27 3.52
C LEU A 160 0.18 0.42 3.25
N ASP A 161 -0.18 1.32 4.17
CA ASP A 161 -1.46 2.00 4.17
C ASP A 161 -1.45 3.26 3.30
N VAL A 162 -1.16 3.06 2.01
CA VAL A 162 -0.84 4.13 1.08
C VAL A 162 -1.28 3.83 -0.34
N ALA A 163 -1.72 4.87 -1.06
CA ALA A 163 -2.08 4.81 -2.47
C ALA A 163 -1.56 6.03 -3.25
N GLU A 164 -1.54 5.89 -4.58
CA GLU A 164 -1.36 7.00 -5.50
C GLU A 164 -2.70 7.69 -5.70
N ARG A 165 -2.79 8.99 -5.42
CA ARG A 165 -4.01 9.75 -5.71
C ARG A 165 -3.91 10.39 -7.07
N VAL A 166 -4.86 10.09 -7.94
CA VAL A 166 -4.95 10.69 -9.28
C VAL A 166 -6.32 11.32 -9.50
N TRP A 167 -6.35 12.31 -10.38
CA TRP A 167 -7.59 12.87 -10.90
C TRP A 167 -7.77 12.39 -12.34
N GLU A 168 -8.85 11.68 -12.60
CA GLU A 168 -9.18 11.15 -13.92
C GLU A 168 -10.44 11.81 -14.46
N ASN A 169 -10.41 12.19 -15.74
CA ASN A 169 -11.61 12.58 -16.47
C ASN A 169 -12.39 11.32 -16.83
N ARG A 170 -13.60 11.19 -16.31
CA ARG A 170 -14.49 10.09 -16.64
C ARG A 170 -15.87 10.60 -17.00
N LEU A 171 -16.30 10.25 -18.21
CA LEU A 171 -17.52 10.78 -18.83
C LEU A 171 -17.43 12.32 -18.82
N ASP A 172 -18.28 12.97 -18.03
CA ASP A 172 -18.41 14.42 -17.95
C ASP A 172 -17.92 14.97 -16.59
N SER A 173 -17.18 14.18 -15.81
CA SER A 173 -16.72 14.59 -14.46
C SER A 173 -15.25 14.26 -14.21
N VAL A 174 -14.59 15.14 -13.47
CA VAL A 174 -13.28 14.88 -12.87
C VAL A 174 -13.51 14.08 -11.58
N GLN A 175 -13.02 12.85 -11.53
CA GLN A 175 -13.14 11.98 -10.36
C GLN A 175 -11.77 11.74 -9.76
N GLN A 176 -11.70 11.74 -8.45
CA GLN A 176 -10.51 11.30 -7.73
C GLN A 176 -10.50 9.78 -7.64
N ARG A 177 -9.34 9.18 -7.88
CA ARG A 177 -9.11 7.74 -7.77
C ARG A 177 -7.89 7.46 -6.90
N ARG A 178 -7.93 6.31 -6.24
CA ARG A 178 -6.83 5.77 -5.45
C ARG A 178 -6.23 4.62 -6.22
N LEU A 179 -5.09 4.81 -6.85
CA LEU A 179 -4.43 3.77 -7.63
C LEU A 179 -3.41 3.00 -6.80
N ASN A 180 -3.10 1.80 -7.27
CA ASN A 180 -2.02 0.98 -6.74
C ASN A 180 -0.69 1.77 -6.81
N ILE A 181 -0.07 2.03 -5.64
CA ILE A 181 1.20 2.77 -5.57
C ILE A 181 2.42 1.87 -5.85
N ALA A 182 2.31 0.53 -5.87
CA ALA A 182 3.46 -0.36 -6.09
C ALA A 182 4.26 -0.06 -7.37
N PRO A 183 3.65 0.23 -8.53
CA PRO A 183 4.41 0.63 -9.73
C PRO A 183 5.33 1.85 -9.53
N LYS A 184 5.06 2.68 -8.51
CA LYS A 184 5.86 3.85 -8.12
C LYS A 184 6.69 3.61 -6.88
N THR A 185 6.63 2.44 -6.25
CA THR A 185 7.41 2.14 -5.05
C THR A 185 8.86 1.81 -5.43
N ILE A 186 9.79 2.43 -4.72
CA ILE A 186 11.21 2.08 -4.71
C ILE A 186 11.43 1.19 -3.49
N VAL A 187 12.02 0.02 -3.73
CA VAL A 187 12.32 -0.96 -2.68
C VAL A 187 13.83 -1.07 -2.52
N THR A 188 14.30 -0.87 -1.28
CA THR A 188 15.69 -1.18 -0.91
C THR A 188 15.72 -2.16 0.25
N GLY A 189 16.76 -2.98 0.33
CA GLY A 189 16.87 -3.97 1.40
C GLY A 189 18.29 -4.33 1.77
N LYS A 190 18.48 -4.72 3.03
CA LYS A 190 19.75 -5.19 3.60
C LYS A 190 19.50 -6.06 4.80
N ASN A 191 20.14 -7.23 4.87
CA ASN A 191 20.12 -8.12 6.03
C ASN A 191 18.69 -8.42 6.56
N GLY A 192 17.73 -8.62 5.65
CA GLY A 192 16.33 -8.89 6.00
C GLY A 192 15.51 -7.68 6.44
N GLN A 193 16.08 -6.48 6.41
CA GLN A 193 15.38 -5.20 6.54
C GLN A 193 15.02 -4.66 5.16
N PHE A 194 13.90 -3.97 5.07
CA PHE A 194 13.40 -3.38 3.82
C PHE A 194 12.90 -1.97 4.04
N GLU A 195 13.08 -1.13 3.04
CA GLU A 195 12.56 0.23 3.00
C GLU A 195 11.79 0.44 1.70
N PHE A 196 10.63 1.07 1.83
CA PHE A 196 9.70 1.40 0.75
C PHE A 196 9.50 2.92 0.72
N THR A 197 9.86 3.54 -0.39
CA THR A 197 9.67 4.97 -0.69
C THR A 197 8.97 5.12 -2.04
N PHE A 198 8.52 6.31 -2.42
CA PHE A 198 7.64 6.47 -3.58
C PHE A 198 8.16 7.50 -4.60
N ALA A 199 8.23 7.10 -5.87
CA ALA A 199 8.65 7.91 -7.01
C ALA A 199 7.44 8.63 -7.66
N THR A 200 6.74 9.43 -6.86
CA THR A 200 5.63 10.31 -7.27
C THR A 200 5.76 11.64 -6.49
N ASP A 201 4.94 12.64 -6.76
CA ASP A 201 5.02 13.92 -6.03
C ASP A 201 4.36 13.83 -4.64
N SER A 202 3.25 13.11 -4.54
CA SER A 202 2.47 12.96 -3.31
C SER A 202 1.83 11.59 -3.21
N VAL A 203 1.54 11.17 -1.99
CA VAL A 203 0.82 9.93 -1.69
C VAL A 203 -0.37 10.24 -0.78
N GLN A 204 -1.38 9.38 -0.86
CA GLN A 204 -2.51 9.37 0.08
C GLN A 204 -2.23 8.29 1.13
N LEU A 205 -2.08 8.69 2.39
CA LEU A 205 -2.06 7.79 3.54
C LEU A 205 -3.49 7.59 4.03
N TYR A 206 -3.94 6.34 4.18
CA TYR A 206 -5.29 6.11 4.72
C TYR A 206 -5.32 6.36 6.23
N ASP A 207 -4.28 5.97 6.95
CA ASP A 207 -4.06 6.26 8.37
C ASP A 207 -2.61 6.72 8.61
N ASP A 208 -2.43 7.89 9.24
CA ASP A 208 -1.12 8.40 9.64
C ASP A 208 -0.66 7.90 11.03
N LEU A 209 -1.49 7.09 11.68
CA LEU A 209 -1.36 6.52 13.03
C LEU A 209 -1.43 7.54 14.17
N GLU A 210 -1.52 8.83 13.86
CA GLU A 210 -1.64 9.93 14.82
C GLU A 210 -3.01 10.62 14.75
N GLY A 211 -3.99 9.96 14.15
CA GLY A 211 -5.39 10.39 14.07
C GLY A 211 -5.74 11.15 12.79
N GLY A 212 -4.80 11.32 11.87
CA GLY A 212 -5.06 11.77 10.52
C GLY A 212 -5.53 10.60 9.65
N ILE A 213 -6.70 10.78 9.02
CA ILE A 213 -7.30 9.80 8.12
C ILE A 213 -7.33 10.39 6.70
N GLU A 214 -6.97 9.60 5.70
CA GLU A 214 -7.00 9.96 4.28
C GLU A 214 -6.17 11.24 3.98
N VAL A 215 -4.96 11.32 4.55
CA VAL A 215 -4.08 12.49 4.50
C VAL A 215 -3.22 12.47 3.23
N MET A 216 -3.13 13.63 2.57
CA MET A 216 -2.19 13.83 1.46
C MET A 216 -0.87 14.38 1.95
N LEU A 217 0.23 13.69 1.62
CA LEU A 217 1.58 14.13 1.96
C LEU A 217 2.50 14.09 0.73
N PRO A 218 3.47 15.02 0.63
CA PRO A 218 4.61 14.85 -0.28
C PRO A 218 5.26 13.48 -0.08
N SER A 219 5.48 12.74 -1.16
CA SER A 219 5.99 11.36 -1.13
C SER A 219 7.34 11.25 -0.40
N ILE A 220 8.20 12.26 -0.55
CA ILE A 220 9.52 12.34 0.06
C ILE A 220 9.48 12.34 1.60
N ARG A 221 8.34 12.72 2.18
CA ARG A 221 8.14 12.71 3.64
C ARG A 221 7.73 11.33 4.14
N VAL A 222 7.21 10.46 3.28
CA VAL A 222 6.60 9.19 3.66
C VAL A 222 7.52 8.03 3.31
N ARG A 223 7.77 7.17 4.30
CA ARG A 223 8.56 5.96 4.16
C ARG A 223 7.95 4.84 4.99
N TYR A 224 7.97 3.63 4.47
CA TYR A 224 7.74 2.44 5.28
C TYR A 224 9.05 1.68 5.47
N ARG A 225 9.30 1.20 6.68
CA ARG A 225 10.49 0.39 6.97
C ARG A 225 10.14 -0.85 7.76
N PHE A 226 10.54 -1.99 7.22
CA PHE A 226 10.55 -3.25 7.94
C PHE A 226 11.88 -3.43 8.67
N THR A 227 11.82 -3.56 9.99
CA THR A 227 13.02 -3.62 10.87
C THR A 227 13.64 -5.01 10.97
N GLY A 228 13.00 -6.02 10.39
CA GLY A 228 13.27 -7.43 10.64
C GLY A 228 12.17 -8.10 11.48
N LEU A 229 11.44 -7.30 12.26
CA LEU A 229 10.36 -7.72 13.16
C LEU A 229 9.00 -7.15 12.73
N ASP A 230 8.92 -5.84 12.50
CA ASP A 230 7.69 -5.10 12.26
C ASP A 230 7.85 -4.07 11.13
N MET A 231 6.73 -3.75 10.47
CA MET A 231 6.63 -2.61 9.56
C MET A 231 6.35 -1.34 10.35
N ARG A 232 7.08 -0.27 10.05
CA ARG A 232 6.86 1.05 10.63
C ARG A 232 6.62 2.09 9.54
N LEU A 233 5.60 2.91 9.73
CA LEU A 233 5.41 4.15 8.99
C LEU A 233 6.35 5.22 9.57
N LEU A 234 7.07 5.91 8.70
CA LEU A 234 7.85 7.09 9.03
C LEU A 234 7.31 8.27 8.23
N VAL A 235 7.08 9.38 8.92
CA VAL A 235 6.76 10.68 8.31
C VAL A 235 7.79 11.69 8.78
N ASP A 236 8.43 12.39 7.84
CA ASP A 236 9.54 13.32 8.11
C ASP A 236 10.71 12.68 8.86
N GLY A 237 10.94 11.38 8.64
CA GLY A 237 12.01 10.62 9.30
C GLY A 237 11.67 10.13 10.71
N HIS A 238 10.52 10.50 11.26
CA HIS A 238 10.05 10.06 12.57
C HIS A 238 9.07 8.90 12.44
N ALA A 239 9.25 7.86 13.26
CA ALA A 239 8.33 6.74 13.30
C ALA A 239 6.97 7.21 13.87
N ARG A 240 5.89 6.84 13.19
CA ARG A 240 4.53 7.06 13.68
C ARG A 240 4.12 5.90 14.58
N ILE A 241 3.46 6.22 15.68
CA ILE A 241 2.95 5.25 16.65
C ILE A 241 1.44 5.45 16.75
N PRO A 242 0.62 4.38 16.69
CA PRO A 242 -0.82 4.48 16.91
C PRO A 242 -1.13 5.25 18.20
N LYS A 243 -1.97 6.28 18.12
CA LYS A 243 -2.54 6.89 19.33
C LYS A 243 -3.38 5.84 20.07
N GLU A 244 -3.02 5.55 21.32
CA GLU A 244 -3.82 4.67 22.17
C GLU A 244 -5.25 5.23 22.31
N GLY A 245 -6.26 4.44 21.95
CA GLY A 245 -7.67 4.76 22.23
C GLY A 245 -8.53 5.21 21.05
N LEU A 246 -8.13 4.95 19.81
CA LEU A 246 -9.02 4.96 18.64
C LEU A 246 -9.43 3.53 18.23
#